data_AF-A0A9P5SS08-F1
#
_entry.id   AF-A0A9P5SS08-F1
#
_cell.length_a   1.000
_cell.length_b   1.000
_cell.length_c   1.000
_cell.angle_alpha   90.00
_cell.angle_beta   90.00
_cell.angle_gamma   90.00
#
_symmetry.space_group_name_H-M   'P 1'
#
loop_
_entity.id
_entity.type
_entity.pdbx_description
1 polymer ?
#
loop_
_entity_poly.entity_id
_entity_poly.type
_entity_poly.pdbx_seq_one_letter_code
_entity_poly.pdbx_strand_id
1 'polypeptide(L)'
;MATFFDWITDPHNHERLHKKNPVSGQKPKDIRQEIANIVNKKHNTAWTELQVKSKIAYSKTKYREAMKLNSTGKGARVSCEQLDLCPEFVRLHQVYGGNLAANPPPPRQSTYFGDEPTAYDISDNESSDLEAHDETSDTDVHDDSPLEPVNKRRKGNSITSPEILTTFIDRMQQLSYQHRQAYDENRSELRQRELAIEARERELTEKLLRVAQDLNRLAEEARVRLRQELAIERAEFRKEMAEERAEFKREKAEFSKERDQLKMENAALRKELEVLQKNY
;
A
#
# COMPACT_ATOMS: atom_id res chain seq x y z
N MET A 1 25.93 10.21 5.51
CA MET A 1 24.80 9.30 5.15
C MET A 1 23.92 8.96 6.35
N ALA A 2 24.48 8.52 7.50
CA ALA A 2 23.70 8.16 8.70
C ALA A 2 22.64 9.23 9.09
N THR A 3 23.02 10.52 9.12
CA THR A 3 22.10 11.62 9.45
C THR A 3 20.85 11.71 8.57
N PHE A 4 20.94 11.33 7.29
CA PHE A 4 19.76 11.30 6.41
C PHE A 4 18.81 10.19 6.85
N PHE A 5 19.34 8.99 7.08
CA PHE A 5 18.57 7.84 7.54
C PHE A 5 17.99 8.09 8.93
N ASP A 6 18.79 8.58 9.88
CA ASP A 6 18.34 8.96 11.23
C ASP A 6 17.12 9.90 11.18
N TRP A 7 17.11 10.85 10.25
CA TRP A 7 15.99 11.78 10.11
C TRP A 7 14.74 11.10 9.50
N ILE A 8 14.89 10.32 8.42
CA ILE A 8 13.72 9.70 7.75
C ILE A 8 13.15 8.50 8.51
N THR A 9 13.94 7.90 9.41
CA THR A 9 13.52 6.79 10.28
C THR A 9 13.09 7.26 11.67
N ASP A 10 13.14 8.56 11.97
CA ASP A 10 12.49 9.12 13.14
C ASP A 10 10.97 9.09 12.92
N PRO A 11 10.18 8.42 13.80
CA PRO A 11 8.73 8.31 13.66
C PRO A 11 8.03 9.66 13.48
N HIS A 12 8.46 10.69 14.20
CA HIS A 12 7.83 12.02 14.14
C HIS A 12 8.10 12.70 12.80
N ASN A 13 9.34 12.60 12.31
CA ASN A 13 9.71 13.16 11.01
C ASN A 13 9.10 12.38 9.84
N HIS A 14 8.96 11.07 9.98
CA HIS A 14 8.28 10.24 9.01
C HIS A 14 6.79 10.60 8.89
N GLU A 15 6.11 10.82 10.01
CA GLU A 15 4.72 11.29 10.01
C GLU A 15 4.59 12.67 9.33
N ARG A 16 5.50 13.60 9.64
CA ARG A 16 5.58 14.92 8.98
C ARG A 16 5.73 14.79 7.46
N LEU A 17 6.56 13.86 6.99
CA LEU A 17 6.78 13.60 5.56
C LEU A 17 5.53 13.08 4.84
N HIS A 18 4.63 12.41 5.57
CA HIS A 18 3.47 11.69 5.03
C HIS A 18 2.11 12.33 5.34
N LYS A 19 2.11 13.51 5.98
CA LYS A 19 0.89 14.23 6.35
C LYS A 19 0.06 14.61 5.11
N LYS A 20 -1.21 14.17 5.09
CA LYS A 20 -2.15 14.40 3.97
C LYS A 20 -2.47 15.89 3.74
N ASN A 21 -2.53 16.67 4.83
CA ASN A 21 -2.84 18.10 4.82
C ASN A 21 -1.68 18.89 5.45
N PRO A 22 -0.61 19.21 4.70
CA PRO A 22 0.53 19.94 5.21
C PRO A 22 0.22 21.43 5.38
N VAL A 23 0.58 21.98 6.54
CA VAL A 23 0.57 23.42 6.80
C VAL A 23 1.82 24.06 6.16
N SER A 24 1.88 25.39 6.02
CA SER A 24 3.10 26.10 5.56
C SER A 24 4.32 25.68 6.39
N GLY A 25 5.45 25.34 5.76
CA GLY A 25 6.63 24.76 6.42
C GLY A 25 6.57 23.24 6.64
N GLN A 26 5.44 22.60 6.35
CA GLN A 26 5.27 21.14 6.34
C GLN A 26 5.02 20.60 4.92
N LYS A 27 5.11 21.45 3.89
CA LYS A 27 4.97 20.97 2.51
C LYS A 27 6.12 20.02 2.20
N PRO A 28 5.91 18.98 1.36
CA PRO A 28 6.98 18.05 1.00
C PRO A 28 8.24 18.72 0.45
N LYS A 29 8.09 19.89 -0.19
CA LYS A 29 9.19 20.71 -0.67
C LYS A 29 10.04 21.27 0.49
N ASP A 30 9.37 21.89 1.46
CA ASP A 30 9.98 22.52 2.63
C ASP A 30 10.69 21.48 3.50
N ILE A 31 10.05 20.33 3.72
CA ILE A 31 10.64 19.20 4.47
C ILE A 31 11.90 18.68 3.78
N ARG A 32 11.91 18.56 2.44
CA ARG A 32 13.11 18.14 1.71
C ARG A 32 14.23 19.16 1.80
N GLN A 33 13.90 20.46 1.82
CA GLN A 33 14.87 21.52 2.03
C GLN A 33 15.44 21.49 3.46
N GLU A 34 14.61 21.20 4.46
CA GLU A 34 15.02 21.00 5.86
C GLU A 34 16.03 19.85 5.99
N ILE A 35 15.71 18.68 5.39
CA ILE A 35 16.62 17.53 5.36
C ILE A 35 17.95 17.89 4.69
N ALA A 36 17.92 18.58 3.55
CA ALA A 36 19.11 19.03 2.86
C ALA A 36 19.98 19.92 3.76
N ASN A 37 19.38 20.89 4.44
CA ASN A 37 20.08 21.79 5.37
C ASN A 37 20.72 21.03 6.54
N ILE A 38 20.02 20.05 7.13
CA ILE A 38 20.54 19.24 8.24
C ILE A 38 21.74 18.39 7.79
N VAL A 39 21.62 17.73 6.63
CA VAL A 39 22.71 16.91 6.08
C VAL A 39 23.91 17.77 5.73
N ASN A 40 23.69 18.92 5.09
CA ASN A 40 24.74 19.86 4.70
C ASN A 40 25.49 20.43 5.90
N LYS A 41 24.76 20.82 6.97
CA LYS A 41 25.35 21.32 8.20
C LYS A 41 26.23 20.29 8.90
N LYS A 42 25.81 19.01 8.90
CA LYS A 42 26.53 17.95 9.63
C LYS A 42 27.69 17.33 8.85
N HIS A 43 27.59 17.27 7.52
CA HIS A 43 28.58 16.60 6.66
C HIS A 43 29.38 17.55 5.77
N ASN A 44 29.16 18.86 5.87
CA ASN A 44 29.74 19.88 4.98
C ASN A 44 29.51 19.55 3.48
N THR A 45 28.30 19.12 3.14
CA THR A 45 27.88 18.79 1.78
C THR A 45 26.97 19.88 1.19
N ALA A 46 26.66 19.78 -0.11
CA ALA A 46 25.75 20.68 -0.82
C ALA A 46 24.57 19.93 -1.46
N TRP A 47 23.83 19.18 -0.64
CA TRP A 47 22.63 18.48 -1.07
C TRP A 47 21.53 19.48 -1.44
N THR A 48 20.86 19.21 -2.56
CA THR A 48 19.68 19.95 -3.02
C THR A 48 18.39 19.24 -2.65
N GLU A 49 17.25 19.95 -2.68
CA GLU A 49 15.92 19.36 -2.49
C GLU A 49 15.69 18.16 -3.43
N LEU A 50 16.15 18.28 -4.68
CA LEU A 50 15.99 17.24 -5.69
C LEU A 50 16.80 15.99 -5.34
N GLN A 51 18.02 16.15 -4.84
CA GLN A 51 18.84 15.01 -4.40
C GLN A 51 18.20 14.32 -3.19
N VAL A 52 17.64 15.07 -2.24
CA VAL A 52 16.88 14.50 -1.12
C VAL A 52 15.66 13.73 -1.62
N LYS A 53 14.88 14.29 -2.56
CA LYS A 53 13.73 13.62 -3.18
C LYS A 53 14.14 12.29 -3.81
N SER A 54 15.17 12.30 -4.65
CA SER A 54 15.70 11.11 -5.31
C SER A 54 16.22 10.09 -4.30
N LYS A 55 16.87 10.53 -3.22
CA LYS A 55 17.38 9.64 -2.18
C LYS A 55 16.28 8.96 -1.37
N ILE A 56 15.20 9.69 -1.04
CA ILE A 56 14.00 9.12 -0.41
C ILE A 56 13.36 8.09 -1.34
N ALA A 57 13.18 8.43 -2.62
CA ALA A 57 12.59 7.51 -3.61
C ALA A 57 13.43 6.24 -3.77
N TYR A 58 14.75 6.37 -3.92
CA TYR A 58 15.68 5.25 -4.00
C TYR A 58 15.61 4.35 -2.77
N SER A 59 15.62 4.94 -1.57
CA SER A 59 15.56 4.20 -0.31
C SER A 59 14.25 3.42 -0.17
N LYS A 60 13.12 4.02 -0.57
CA LYS A 60 11.81 3.34 -0.63
C LYS A 60 11.79 2.18 -1.62
N THR A 61 12.35 2.36 -2.81
CA THR A 61 12.44 1.29 -3.82
C THR A 61 13.28 0.13 -3.31
N LYS A 62 14.46 0.40 -2.74
CA LYS A 62 15.34 -0.64 -2.18
C LYS A 62 14.72 -1.37 -1.00
N TYR A 63 14.04 -0.65 -0.11
CA TYR A 63 13.26 -1.27 0.96
C TYR A 63 12.16 -2.20 0.42
N ARG A 64 11.40 -1.79 -0.60
CA ARG A 64 10.37 -2.65 -1.22
C ARG A 64 10.97 -3.88 -1.90
N GLU A 65 12.12 -3.74 -2.56
CA GLU A 65 12.85 -4.87 -3.16
C GLU A 65 13.27 -5.87 -2.07
N ALA A 66 13.85 -5.40 -0.97
CA ALA A 66 14.22 -6.23 0.17
C ALA A 66 12.99 -6.88 0.85
N MET A 67 11.87 -6.16 0.98
CA MET A 67 10.62 -6.71 1.52
C MET A 67 10.05 -7.84 0.67
N LYS A 68 10.19 -7.80 -0.66
CA LYS A 68 9.73 -8.89 -1.53
C LYS A 68 10.47 -10.20 -1.30
N LEU A 69 11.67 -10.16 -0.73
CA LEU A 69 12.40 -11.38 -0.36
C LEU A 69 11.73 -12.12 0.82
N ASN A 70 11.02 -11.42 1.73
CA ASN A 70 10.29 -12.07 2.83
C ASN A 70 9.16 -12.99 2.34
N SER A 71 8.55 -12.68 1.19
CA SER A 71 7.50 -13.50 0.56
C SER A 71 7.99 -14.85 0.01
N THR A 72 9.29 -15.16 0.10
CA THR A 72 9.87 -16.41 -0.42
C THR A 72 10.10 -17.51 0.62
N GLY A 73 9.74 -17.30 1.89
CA GLY A 73 9.70 -18.36 2.92
C GLY A 73 11.05 -18.88 3.44
N LYS A 74 12.16 -18.17 3.18
CA LYS A 74 13.52 -18.59 3.58
C LYS A 74 14.05 -17.82 4.80
N GLY A 75 13.43 -18.02 5.97
CA GLY A 75 13.67 -17.31 7.24
C GLY A 75 15.06 -16.69 7.46
N ALA A 76 16.10 -17.48 7.74
CA ALA A 76 17.41 -16.93 8.15
C ALA A 76 18.25 -16.34 6.99
N ARG A 77 18.21 -16.94 5.79
CA ARG A 77 18.98 -16.47 4.61
C ARG A 77 18.44 -15.17 4.01
N VAL A 78 17.14 -14.93 4.19
CA VAL A 78 16.48 -13.70 3.74
C VAL A 78 17.04 -12.46 4.44
N SER A 79 17.46 -12.57 5.71
CA SER A 79 18.00 -11.43 6.46
C SER A 79 19.33 -10.90 5.91
N CYS A 80 20.24 -11.78 5.47
CA CYS A 80 21.53 -11.37 4.89
C CYS A 80 21.34 -10.78 3.48
N GLU A 81 20.55 -11.44 2.63
CA GLU A 81 20.27 -10.96 1.27
C GLU A 81 19.50 -9.62 1.27
N GLN A 82 18.70 -9.36 2.31
CA GLN A 82 18.03 -8.08 2.52
C GLN A 82 18.99 -6.95 2.88
N LEU A 83 19.98 -7.23 3.74
CA LEU A 83 20.99 -6.25 4.14
C LEU A 83 21.95 -5.95 2.99
N ASP A 84 22.21 -6.91 2.09
CA ASP A 84 22.99 -6.69 0.87
C ASP A 84 22.28 -5.73 -0.09
N LEU A 85 20.96 -5.86 -0.25
CA LEU A 85 20.15 -4.97 -1.09
C LEU A 85 19.87 -3.61 -0.44
N CYS A 86 19.67 -3.60 0.87
CA CYS A 86 19.33 -2.42 1.65
C CYS A 86 20.05 -2.48 3.00
N PRO A 87 21.24 -1.87 3.11
CA PRO A 87 22.02 -1.89 4.36
C PRO A 87 21.26 -1.30 5.56
N GLU A 88 20.33 -0.38 5.28
CA GLU A 88 19.50 0.29 6.29
C GLU A 88 18.13 -0.39 6.47
N PHE A 89 17.97 -1.63 5.99
CA PHE A 89 16.69 -2.34 5.97
C PHE A 89 16.03 -2.37 7.34
N VAL A 90 16.77 -2.71 8.40
CA VAL A 90 16.23 -2.81 9.77
C VAL A 90 15.64 -1.48 10.24
N ARG A 91 16.36 -0.37 10.03
CA ARG A 91 15.93 0.98 10.44
C ARG A 91 14.73 1.45 9.61
N LEU A 92 14.71 1.14 8.33
CA LEU A 92 13.60 1.46 7.44
C LEU A 92 12.37 0.60 7.74
N HIS A 93 12.54 -0.67 8.11
CA HIS A 93 11.46 -1.60 8.43
C HIS A 93 10.73 -1.22 9.72
N GLN A 94 11.42 -0.63 10.70
CA GLN A 94 10.77 -0.08 11.90
C GLN A 94 9.70 0.96 11.58
N VAL A 95 9.89 1.74 10.51
CA VAL A 95 8.99 2.85 10.14
C VAL A 95 8.05 2.50 8.99
N TYR A 96 8.55 1.81 7.96
CA TYR A 96 7.77 1.41 6.78
C TYR A 96 7.08 0.05 6.93
N GLY A 97 7.47 -0.78 7.89
CA GLY A 97 6.91 -2.12 8.13
C GLY A 97 5.61 -2.14 8.92
N GLY A 98 5.13 -0.99 9.40
CA GLY A 98 3.89 -0.91 10.16
C GLY A 98 4.02 -1.22 11.66
N ASN A 99 5.22 -1.53 12.16
CA ASN A 99 5.50 -1.70 13.59
C ASN A 99 5.62 -0.36 14.35
N LEU A 100 4.77 0.61 14.03
CA LEU A 100 4.55 1.81 14.86
C LEU A 100 3.48 1.53 15.94
N ALA A 101 3.53 0.35 16.55
CA ALA A 101 2.89 0.14 17.84
C ALA A 101 3.82 0.69 18.93
N ALA A 102 3.28 1.59 19.76
CA ALA A 102 3.84 2.06 21.01
C ALA A 102 5.06 3.00 20.94
N ASN A 103 4.81 4.26 20.58
CA ASN A 103 5.13 5.27 21.59
C ASN A 103 4.14 5.00 22.74
N PRO A 104 4.53 4.47 23.90
CA PRO A 104 3.64 4.53 25.05
C PRO A 104 3.28 6.02 25.22
N PRO A 105 2.00 6.36 25.41
CA PRO A 105 1.63 7.74 25.68
C PRO A 105 2.52 8.27 26.82
N PRO A 106 2.96 9.55 26.78
CA PRO A 106 3.79 10.09 27.84
C PRO A 106 3.12 9.77 29.17
N PRO A 107 3.86 9.27 30.17
CA PRO A 107 3.27 8.77 31.40
C PRO A 107 2.37 9.87 31.94
N ARG A 108 1.05 9.60 31.96
CA ARG A 108 0.11 10.47 32.64
C ARG A 108 0.68 10.59 34.04
N GLN A 109 1.02 11.82 34.44
CA GLN A 109 1.41 12.09 35.82
C GLN A 109 0.27 11.56 36.68
N SER A 110 0.49 10.40 37.28
CA SER A 110 -0.48 9.78 38.15
C SER A 110 -0.61 10.71 39.34
N THR A 111 -1.76 11.36 39.46
CA THR A 111 -2.27 11.76 40.76
C THR A 111 -2.37 10.48 41.59
N TYR A 112 -1.34 10.30 42.39
CA TYR A 112 -1.15 9.28 43.39
C TYR A 112 -2.37 9.26 44.33
N PHE A 113 -3.08 8.14 44.36
CA PHE A 113 -3.84 7.68 45.52
C PHE A 113 -3.61 6.17 45.60
N GLY A 114 -3.12 5.71 46.76
CA GLY A 114 -2.90 4.29 47.11
C GLY A 114 -4.21 3.48 47.06
N ASP A 115 -4.23 2.18 47.24
CA ASP A 115 -3.30 1.26 47.90
C ASP A 115 -3.44 -0.14 47.28
N GLU A 116 -2.47 -0.99 47.64
CA GLU A 116 -2.47 -2.46 47.69
C GLU A 116 -2.00 -3.30 46.48
N PRO A 117 -1.10 -4.28 46.73
CA PRO A 117 -0.48 -5.10 45.71
C PRO A 117 -1.16 -6.48 45.61
N THR A 118 -1.38 -6.95 44.39
CA THR A 118 -1.43 -8.40 44.14
C THR A 118 -0.55 -8.74 42.95
N ALA A 119 0.51 -9.48 43.26
CA ALA A 119 1.41 -10.13 42.32
C ALA A 119 0.82 -11.50 41.97
N TYR A 120 0.65 -11.80 40.67
CA TYR A 120 0.75 -13.11 40.01
C TYR A 120 0.81 -12.79 38.50
N ASP A 121 1.95 -12.91 37.83
CA ASP A 121 2.61 -14.11 37.31
C ASP A 121 1.89 -14.75 36.10
N ILE A 122 2.74 -15.14 35.16
CA ILE A 122 2.59 -15.39 33.72
C ILE A 122 1.76 -16.65 33.40
N SER A 123 0.97 -16.65 32.33
CA SER A 123 1.05 -17.69 31.28
C SER A 123 0.12 -17.46 30.08
N ASP A 124 0.70 -17.70 28.91
CA ASP A 124 0.07 -17.89 27.61
C ASP A 124 -1.11 -18.88 27.63
N ASN A 125 -2.15 -18.59 26.85
CA ASN A 125 -2.94 -19.65 26.25
C ASN A 125 -3.60 -19.22 24.93
N GLU A 126 -3.60 -20.15 23.98
CA GLU A 126 -4.07 -20.04 22.62
C GLU A 126 -5.61 -20.02 22.51
N SER A 127 -6.06 -19.45 21.38
CA SER A 127 -7.13 -19.97 20.51
C SER A 127 -8.63 -19.67 20.80
N SER A 128 -9.35 -19.58 19.67
CA SER A 128 -10.81 -19.52 19.43
C SER A 128 -11.49 -18.15 19.64
N ASP A 129 -12.00 -17.55 18.57
CA ASP A 129 -13.26 -17.90 17.88
C ASP A 129 -14.47 -17.60 18.79
N LEU A 130 -15.16 -16.50 18.48
CA LEU A 130 -16.61 -16.30 18.60
C LEU A 130 -16.98 -14.83 18.39
N GLU A 131 -17.80 -14.65 17.37
CA GLU A 131 -18.99 -13.79 17.29
C GLU A 131 -18.91 -12.26 17.19
N ALA A 132 -19.76 -11.84 16.24
CA ALA A 132 -20.16 -10.48 15.98
C ALA A 132 -20.92 -9.92 17.18
N HIS A 133 -20.37 -8.88 17.78
CA HIS A 133 -21.12 -7.99 18.65
C HIS A 133 -21.67 -6.83 17.82
N ASP A 134 -22.95 -6.97 17.50
CA ASP A 134 -23.86 -5.84 17.33
C ASP A 134 -24.07 -5.12 18.68
N GLU A 135 -24.46 -3.85 18.57
CA GLU A 135 -25.02 -2.98 19.61
C GLU A 135 -24.06 -2.36 20.64
N THR A 136 -23.55 -1.17 20.32
CA THR A 136 -23.69 0.01 21.20
C THR A 136 -23.78 1.27 20.35
N SER A 137 -25.00 1.63 19.94
CA SER A 137 -25.30 2.98 19.45
C SER A 137 -25.38 3.91 20.66
N ASP A 138 -24.35 4.72 20.82
CA ASP A 138 -24.24 5.78 21.82
C ASP A 138 -25.01 7.00 21.30
N THR A 139 -26.27 7.16 21.72
CA THR A 139 -27.02 8.41 21.50
C THR A 139 -26.89 9.29 22.72
N ASP A 140 -25.91 10.17 22.68
CA ASP A 140 -25.82 11.36 23.53
C ASP A 140 -27.03 12.27 23.25
N VAL A 141 -28.03 12.21 24.12
CA VAL A 141 -29.10 13.21 24.20
C VAL A 141 -28.75 14.13 25.36
N HIS A 142 -28.16 15.29 25.03
CA HIS A 142 -28.11 16.43 25.94
C HIS A 142 -29.54 16.96 26.16
N ASP A 143 -30.16 16.54 27.27
CA ASP A 143 -31.34 17.18 27.84
C ASP A 143 -30.89 18.14 28.95
N ASP A 144 -30.54 19.37 28.56
CA ASP A 144 -30.38 20.49 29.48
C ASP A 144 -31.77 21.08 29.76
N SER A 145 -32.43 20.56 30.81
CA SER A 145 -33.60 21.19 31.41
C SER A 145 -33.33 21.52 32.89
N PRO A 146 -33.44 22.80 33.30
CA PRO A 146 -33.21 23.22 34.67
C PRO A 146 -34.29 22.68 35.63
N LEU A 147 -33.81 22.15 36.75
CA LEU A 147 -34.60 21.78 37.92
C LEU A 147 -35.32 23.00 38.51
N GLU A 148 -36.66 23.06 38.38
CA GLU A 148 -37.51 23.79 39.32
C GLU A 148 -38.53 22.83 39.97
N PRO A 149 -38.56 22.68 41.30
CA PRO A 149 -39.60 21.96 41.99
C PRO A 149 -40.67 22.95 42.46
N VAL A 150 -41.79 23.07 41.72
CA VAL A 150 -42.98 23.76 42.24
C VAL A 150 -44.06 22.74 42.55
N ASN A 151 -43.93 22.14 43.73
CA ASN A 151 -45.02 21.46 44.42
C ASN A 151 -46.12 22.48 44.76
N LYS A 152 -47.16 22.58 43.93
CA LYS A 152 -48.46 23.12 44.34
C LYS A 152 -49.51 22.03 44.26
N ARG A 153 -49.77 21.41 45.42
CA ARG A 153 -51.00 20.65 45.71
C ARG A 153 -52.21 21.52 45.36
N ARG A 154 -52.82 21.32 44.18
CA ARG A 154 -54.18 21.78 43.92
C ARG A 154 -55.14 20.73 44.45
N LYS A 155 -55.79 21.11 45.57
CA LYS A 155 -56.99 20.46 46.12
C LYS A 155 -58.03 20.30 45.01
N GLY A 156 -58.66 19.14 44.99
CA GLY A 156 -59.76 18.82 44.10
C GLY A 156 -60.91 19.81 44.22
N ASN A 157 -61.49 20.12 43.05
CA ASN A 157 -62.92 20.24 42.83
C ASN A 157 -63.14 20.64 41.38
N SER A 158 -63.40 19.66 40.53
CA SER A 158 -64.50 19.77 39.57
C SER A 158 -64.82 18.37 39.11
N ILE A 159 -66.06 17.97 39.36
CA ILE A 159 -66.73 16.90 38.65
C ILE A 159 -66.55 17.24 37.17
N THR A 160 -65.62 16.57 36.49
CA THR A 160 -65.52 16.62 35.04
C THR A 160 -66.85 16.07 34.54
N SER A 161 -67.66 16.96 33.96
CA SER A 161 -68.88 16.58 33.26
C SER A 161 -68.58 15.34 32.40
N PRO A 162 -69.46 14.33 32.35
CA PRO A 162 -69.28 13.16 31.50
C PRO A 162 -68.85 13.52 30.07
N GLU A 163 -69.33 14.65 29.55
CA GLU A 163 -68.99 15.21 28.24
C GLU A 163 -67.51 15.65 28.10
N ILE A 164 -66.88 16.11 29.18
CA ILE A 164 -65.46 16.48 29.20
C ILE A 164 -64.59 15.22 29.20
N LEU A 165 -65.04 14.16 29.89
CA LEU A 165 -64.34 12.88 29.88
C LEU A 165 -64.45 12.19 28.52
N THR A 166 -65.63 12.21 27.88
CA THR A 166 -65.80 11.63 26.53
C THR A 166 -64.94 12.37 25.51
N THR A 167 -64.96 13.70 25.50
CA THR A 167 -64.11 14.49 24.58
C THR A 167 -62.61 14.28 24.82
N PHE A 168 -62.18 14.06 26.06
CA PHE A 168 -60.80 13.72 26.38
C PHE A 168 -60.43 12.31 25.89
N ILE A 169 -61.30 11.32 26.11
CA ILE A 169 -61.12 9.95 25.62
C ILE A 169 -61.05 9.93 24.09
N ASP A 170 -61.95 10.65 23.41
CA ASP A 170 -61.98 10.76 21.95
C ASP A 170 -60.68 11.40 21.42
N ARG A 171 -60.19 12.46 22.07
CA ARG A 171 -58.91 13.09 21.72
C ARG A 171 -57.73 12.12 21.89
N MET A 172 -57.70 11.36 22.98
CA MET A 172 -56.66 10.35 23.22
C MET A 172 -56.70 9.24 22.17
N GLN A 173 -57.90 8.79 21.78
CA GLN A 173 -58.08 7.81 20.71
C GLN A 173 -57.61 8.38 19.36
N GLN A 174 -57.97 9.62 19.04
CA GLN A 174 -57.54 10.28 17.80
C GLN A 174 -56.01 10.43 17.73
N LEU A 175 -55.37 10.85 18.84
CA LEU A 175 -53.90 10.94 18.91
C LEU A 175 -53.26 9.56 18.76
N SER A 176 -53.81 8.53 19.40
CA SER A 176 -53.29 7.16 19.27
C SER A 176 -53.37 6.65 17.83
N TYR A 177 -54.45 6.98 17.12
CA TYR A 177 -54.62 6.64 15.71
C TYR A 177 -53.60 7.37 14.83
N GLN A 178 -53.41 8.68 15.06
CA GLN A 178 -52.41 9.48 14.34
C GLN A 178 -50.98 8.97 14.58
N HIS A 179 -50.63 8.64 15.82
CA HIS A 179 -49.32 8.06 16.15
C HIS A 179 -49.10 6.71 15.46
N ARG A 180 -50.14 5.86 15.43
CA ARG A 180 -50.07 4.58 14.73
C ARG A 180 -49.86 4.76 13.24
N GLN A 181 -50.60 5.68 12.62
CA GLN A 181 -50.47 6.00 11.21
C GLN A 181 -49.07 6.54 10.88
N ALA A 182 -48.56 7.50 11.66
CA ALA A 182 -47.22 8.05 11.48
C ALA A 182 -46.12 6.99 11.67
N TYR A 183 -46.31 6.07 12.62
CA TYR A 183 -45.40 4.94 12.82
C TYR A 183 -45.40 3.99 11.61
N ASP A 184 -46.57 3.63 11.09
CA ASP A 184 -46.69 2.74 9.94
C ASP A 184 -46.12 3.38 8.67
N GLU A 185 -46.35 4.69 8.46
CA GLU A 185 -45.76 5.48 7.38
C GLU A 185 -44.24 5.51 7.47
N ASN A 186 -43.68 5.88 8.63
CA ASN A 186 -42.22 5.91 8.83
C ASN A 186 -41.58 4.52 8.67
N ARG A 187 -42.24 3.48 9.17
CA ARG A 187 -41.80 2.09 8.98
C ARG A 187 -41.83 1.65 7.52
N SER A 188 -42.80 2.13 6.73
CA SER A 188 -42.85 1.86 5.30
C SER A 188 -41.75 2.60 4.55
N GLU A 189 -41.47 3.85 4.93
CA GLU A 189 -40.42 4.67 4.33
C GLU A 189 -39.03 4.10 4.62
N LEU A 190 -38.75 3.68 5.85
CA LEU A 190 -37.50 3.01 6.22
C LEU A 190 -37.26 1.77 5.38
N ARG A 191 -38.28 0.91 5.22
CA ARG A 191 -38.17 -0.29 4.36
C ARG A 191 -37.90 0.04 2.90
N GLN A 192 -38.49 1.12 2.38
CA GLN A 192 -38.21 1.57 1.01
C GLN A 192 -36.76 2.05 0.87
N ARG A 193 -36.23 2.78 1.87
CA ARG A 193 -34.83 3.22 1.89
C ARG A 193 -33.87 2.04 1.97
N GLU A 194 -34.15 1.06 2.81
CA GLU A 194 -33.38 -0.19 2.92
C GLU A 194 -33.31 -0.92 1.57
N LEU A 195 -34.46 -1.12 0.91
CA LEU A 195 -34.50 -1.76 -0.41
C LEU A 195 -33.72 -0.97 -1.48
N ALA A 196 -33.77 0.36 -1.43
CA ALA A 196 -33.02 1.21 -2.36
C ALA A 196 -31.51 1.11 -2.13
N ILE A 197 -31.07 1.03 -0.87
CA ILE A 197 -29.66 0.83 -0.50
C ILE A 197 -29.21 -0.55 -0.97
N GLU A 198 -29.95 -1.61 -0.66
CA GLU A 198 -29.61 -2.97 -1.10
C GLU A 198 -29.51 -3.07 -2.63
N ALA A 199 -30.44 -2.44 -3.37
CA ALA A 199 -30.38 -2.43 -4.84
C ALA A 199 -29.11 -1.75 -5.35
N ARG A 200 -28.73 -0.62 -4.75
CA ARG A 200 -27.50 0.12 -5.09
C ARG A 200 -26.25 -0.69 -4.75
N GLU A 201 -26.23 -1.39 -3.61
CA GLU A 201 -25.12 -2.24 -3.22
C GLU A 201 -24.95 -3.44 -4.15
N ARG A 202 -26.05 -4.08 -4.58
CA ARG A 202 -26.02 -5.13 -5.61
C ARG A 202 -25.48 -4.59 -6.93
N GLU A 203 -25.91 -3.40 -7.36
CA GLU A 203 -25.41 -2.79 -8.59
C GLU A 203 -23.90 -2.47 -8.51
N LEU A 204 -23.44 -1.92 -7.38
CA LEU A 204 -22.03 -1.61 -7.17
C LEU A 204 -21.16 -2.86 -7.12
N THR A 205 -21.61 -3.90 -6.44
CA THR A 205 -20.88 -5.18 -6.38
C THR A 205 -20.80 -5.84 -7.75
N GLU A 206 -21.87 -5.81 -8.56
CA GLU A 206 -21.83 -6.30 -9.93
C GLU A 206 -20.87 -5.48 -10.81
N LYS A 207 -20.88 -4.14 -10.70
CA LYS A 207 -19.95 -3.27 -11.41
C LYS A 207 -18.50 -3.57 -11.05
N LEU A 208 -18.20 -3.75 -9.76
CA LEU A 208 -16.86 -4.11 -9.30
C LEU A 208 -16.41 -5.47 -9.84
N LEU A 209 -17.32 -6.44 -9.89
CA LEU A 209 -17.04 -7.76 -10.45
C LEU A 209 -16.71 -7.68 -11.95
N ARG A 210 -17.49 -6.91 -12.72
CA ARG A 210 -17.22 -6.70 -14.16
C ARG A 210 -15.86 -6.03 -14.39
N VAL A 211 -15.54 -4.99 -13.63
CA VAL A 211 -14.23 -4.32 -13.70
C VAL A 211 -13.09 -5.29 -13.37
N ALA A 212 -13.25 -6.12 -12.34
CA ALA A 212 -12.24 -7.12 -11.99
C ALA A 212 -12.03 -8.16 -13.10
N GLN A 213 -13.11 -8.62 -13.74
CA GLN A 213 -13.04 -9.54 -14.87
C GLN A 213 -12.34 -8.91 -16.09
N ASP A 214 -12.66 -7.66 -16.42
CA ASP A 214 -12.03 -6.93 -17.53
C ASP A 214 -10.53 -6.72 -17.30
N LEU A 215 -10.14 -6.36 -16.07
CA LEU A 215 -8.73 -6.22 -15.70
C LEU A 215 -7.97 -7.54 -15.81
N ASN A 216 -8.59 -8.65 -15.37
CA ASN A 216 -8.00 -9.98 -15.52
C ASN A 216 -7.84 -10.37 -16.99
N ARG A 217 -8.84 -10.09 -17.83
CA ARG A 217 -8.77 -10.33 -19.28
C ARG A 217 -7.62 -9.55 -19.91
N LEU A 218 -7.52 -8.25 -19.62
CA LEU A 218 -6.43 -7.40 -20.12
C LEU A 218 -5.05 -7.88 -19.66
N ALA A 219 -4.94 -8.34 -18.41
CA ALA A 219 -3.70 -8.88 -17.88
C ALA A 219 -3.28 -10.17 -18.60
N GLU A 220 -4.23 -11.07 -18.91
CA GLU A 220 -3.93 -12.28 -19.67
C GLU A 220 -3.57 -11.97 -21.13
N GLU A 221 -4.28 -11.05 -21.79
CA GLU A 221 -3.92 -10.60 -23.13
C GLU A 221 -2.49 -10.03 -23.18
N ALA A 222 -2.10 -9.23 -22.19
CA ALA A 222 -0.74 -8.70 -22.07
C ALA A 222 0.31 -9.82 -21.87
N ARG A 223 0.00 -10.84 -21.05
CA ARG A 223 0.88 -12.00 -20.85
C ARG A 223 1.06 -12.80 -22.14
N VAL A 224 -0.01 -13.00 -22.91
CA VAL A 224 0.05 -13.71 -24.19
C VAL A 224 0.90 -12.93 -25.19
N ARG A 225 0.70 -11.61 -25.30
CA ARG A 225 1.54 -10.75 -26.19
C ARG A 225 3.01 -10.83 -25.84
N LEU A 226 3.36 -10.70 -24.55
CA LEU A 226 4.75 -10.80 -24.12
C LEU A 226 5.39 -12.16 -24.44
N ARG A 227 4.62 -13.26 -24.30
CA ARG A 227 5.10 -14.60 -24.68
C ARG A 227 5.32 -14.72 -26.19
N GLN A 228 4.46 -14.10 -27.00
CA GLN A 228 4.60 -14.09 -28.46
C GLN A 228 5.83 -13.27 -28.89
N GLU A 229 5.99 -12.06 -28.35
CA GLU A 229 7.16 -11.20 -28.61
C GLU A 229 8.46 -11.91 -28.26
N LEU A 230 8.52 -12.54 -27.07
CA LEU A 230 9.70 -13.28 -26.63
C LEU A 230 9.96 -14.55 -27.45
N ALA A 231 8.92 -15.17 -28.02
CA ALA A 231 9.08 -16.28 -28.94
C ALA A 231 9.64 -15.83 -30.30
N ILE A 232 9.18 -14.67 -30.80
CA ILE A 232 9.67 -14.05 -32.03
C ILE A 232 11.14 -13.66 -31.86
N GLU A 233 11.49 -12.93 -30.80
CA GLU A 233 12.87 -12.50 -30.52
C GLU A 233 13.82 -13.71 -30.43
N ARG A 234 13.40 -14.79 -29.76
CA ARG A 234 14.18 -16.04 -29.71
C ARG A 234 14.34 -16.70 -31.07
N ALA A 235 13.33 -16.62 -31.94
CA ALA A 235 13.40 -17.17 -33.29
C ALA A 235 14.33 -16.33 -34.17
N GLU A 236 14.24 -15.01 -34.08
CA GLU A 236 15.11 -14.06 -34.78
C GLU A 236 16.56 -14.23 -34.36
N PHE A 237 16.84 -14.28 -33.06
CA PHE A 237 18.19 -14.50 -32.55
C PHE A 237 18.79 -15.83 -33.04
N ARG A 238 18.00 -16.91 -33.07
CA ARG A 238 18.47 -18.21 -33.60
C ARG A 238 18.76 -18.14 -35.09
N LYS A 239 17.96 -17.38 -35.83
CA LYS A 239 18.13 -17.18 -37.27
C LYS A 239 19.40 -16.38 -37.54
N GLU A 240 19.61 -15.26 -36.85
CA GLU A 240 20.81 -14.42 -36.94
C GLU A 240 22.07 -15.24 -36.64
N MET A 241 22.09 -15.97 -35.53
CA MET A 241 23.20 -16.86 -35.18
C MET A 241 23.47 -17.95 -36.22
N ALA A 242 22.43 -18.42 -36.92
CA ALA A 242 22.58 -19.40 -38.00
C ALA A 242 23.16 -18.75 -39.27
N GLU A 243 22.74 -17.54 -39.59
CA GLU A 243 23.22 -16.73 -40.71
C GLU A 243 24.69 -16.35 -40.53
N GLU A 244 25.08 -15.81 -39.36
CA GLU A 244 26.47 -15.49 -39.03
C GLU A 244 27.38 -16.73 -39.13
N ARG A 245 26.93 -17.87 -38.62
CA ARG A 245 27.68 -19.13 -38.73
C ARG A 245 27.82 -19.61 -40.17
N ALA A 246 26.80 -19.40 -41.00
CA ALA A 246 26.84 -19.77 -42.40
C ALA A 246 27.79 -18.85 -43.18
N GLU A 247 27.76 -17.55 -42.91
CA GLU A 247 28.65 -16.55 -43.50
C GLU A 247 30.10 -16.82 -43.11
N PHE A 248 30.40 -16.98 -41.82
CA PHE A 248 31.73 -17.32 -41.35
C PHE A 248 32.29 -18.61 -41.99
N LYS A 249 31.43 -19.62 -42.21
CA LYS A 249 31.84 -20.84 -42.91
C LYS A 249 32.17 -20.60 -44.38
N ARG A 250 31.43 -19.71 -45.06
CA ARG A 250 31.72 -19.34 -46.46
C ARG A 250 33.03 -18.58 -46.55
N GLU A 251 33.22 -17.54 -45.74
CA GLU A 251 34.47 -16.77 -45.68
C GLU A 251 35.68 -17.66 -45.40
N LYS A 252 35.56 -18.57 -44.42
CA LYS A 252 36.63 -19.53 -44.12
C LYS A 252 36.97 -20.43 -45.30
N ALA A 253 35.96 -20.86 -46.07
CA ALA A 253 36.17 -21.67 -47.25
C ALA A 253 36.85 -20.87 -48.38
N GLU A 254 36.46 -19.62 -48.58
CA GLU A 254 37.08 -18.71 -49.54
C GLU A 254 38.54 -18.42 -49.19
N PHE A 255 38.82 -18.08 -47.93
CA PHE A 255 40.19 -17.86 -47.44
C PHE A 255 41.07 -19.10 -47.61
N SER A 256 40.51 -20.30 -47.39
CA SER A 256 41.24 -21.55 -47.62
C SER A 256 41.59 -21.75 -49.09
N LYS A 257 40.69 -21.42 -50.02
CA LYS A 257 40.95 -21.50 -51.46
C LYS A 257 42.04 -20.52 -51.88
N GLU A 258 41.97 -19.27 -51.42
CA GLU A 258 42.98 -18.25 -51.71
C GLU A 258 44.36 -18.66 -51.19
N ARG A 259 44.42 -19.16 -49.96
CA ARG A 259 45.67 -19.71 -49.37
C ARG A 259 46.26 -20.83 -50.23
N ASP A 260 45.43 -21.76 -50.70
CA ASP A 260 45.91 -22.89 -51.48
C ASP A 260 46.36 -22.47 -52.89
N GLN A 261 45.69 -21.48 -53.49
CA GLN A 261 46.13 -20.84 -54.72
C GLN A 261 47.50 -20.15 -54.56
N LEU A 262 47.67 -19.32 -53.52
CA LEU A 262 48.94 -18.65 -53.22
C LEU A 262 50.07 -19.65 -52.96
N LYS A 263 49.79 -20.80 -52.35
CA LYS A 263 50.77 -21.87 -52.17
C LYS A 263 51.21 -22.47 -53.51
N MET A 264 50.28 -22.71 -54.43
CA MET A 264 50.60 -23.22 -55.76
C MET A 264 51.43 -22.21 -56.57
N GLU A 265 51.03 -20.93 -56.56
CA GLU A 265 51.77 -19.85 -57.23
C GLU A 265 53.18 -19.71 -56.67
N ASN A 266 53.35 -19.70 -55.34
CA ASN A 266 54.67 -19.67 -54.72
C ASN A 266 55.52 -20.90 -55.07
N ALA A 267 54.93 -22.08 -55.14
CA ALA A 267 55.65 -23.30 -55.54
C ALA A 267 56.10 -23.23 -57.01
N ALA A 268 55.29 -22.68 -57.90
CA ALA A 268 55.64 -22.45 -59.30
C ALA A 268 56.78 -21.43 -59.43
N LEU A 269 56.68 -20.28 -58.76
CA LEU A 269 57.72 -19.25 -58.75
C LEU A 269 59.06 -19.76 -58.21
N ARG A 270 59.03 -20.60 -57.15
CA ARG A 270 60.25 -21.25 -56.63
C ARG A 270 60.92 -22.15 -57.66
N LYS A 271 60.13 -22.93 -58.41
CA LYS A 271 60.67 -23.75 -59.50
C LYS A 271 61.27 -22.91 -60.61
N GLU A 272 60.60 -21.83 -61.03
CA GLU A 272 61.13 -20.92 -62.05
C GLU A 272 62.46 -20.28 -61.61
N LEU A 273 62.54 -19.82 -60.35
CA LEU A 273 63.79 -19.30 -59.78
C LEU A 273 64.90 -20.36 -59.75
N GLU A 274 64.60 -21.61 -59.39
CA GLU A 274 65.58 -22.70 -59.37
C GLU A 274 66.13 -22.99 -60.77
N VAL A 275 65.28 -22.96 -61.81
CA VAL A 275 65.70 -23.13 -63.20
C VAL A 275 66.58 -21.97 -63.65
N LEU A 276 66.20 -20.73 -63.32
CA LEU A 276 67.02 -19.55 -63.63
C LEU A 276 68.39 -19.63 -62.96
N GLN A 277 68.46 -20.05 -61.69
CA GLN A 277 69.73 -20.23 -60.97
C GLN A 277 70.64 -21.31 -61.56
N LYS A 278 70.08 -22.35 -62.20
CA LYS A 278 70.88 -23.40 -62.87
C LYS A 278 71.42 -22.98 -64.24
N ASN A 279 70.86 -21.93 -64.84
CA ASN A 279 71.24 -21.42 -66.15
C ASN A 279 72.20 -20.22 -66.09
N TYR A 280 72.59 -19.79 -64.89
CA TYR A 280 73.62 -18.79 -64.60
C TYR A 280 74.81 -19.44 -63.90
#